data_AF-A0A2I4FCM5-F1
#
_entry.id   AF-A0A2I4FCM5-F1
#
_cell.length_a   1.000
_cell.length_b   1.000
_cell.length_c   1.000
_cell.angle_alpha   90.00
_cell.angle_beta   90.00
_cell.angle_gamma   90.00
#
_symmetry.space_group_name_H-M   'P 1'
#
loop_
_entity.id
_entity.type
_entity.pdbx_description
1 polymer ?
#
loop_
_entity_poly.entity_id
_entity_poly.type
_entity_poly.pdbx_seq_one_letter_code
_entity_poly.pdbx_strand_id
1 'polypeptide(L)'
;MKSIKTCFVLVILMALAAISLSAIPSRDELSLEEDNETTYNDETSNDLSPAETGQEPTSLRGSIRFLSQIKPRVPMTCDKYPRVCHAKGSTGPDCCKKKCVNVMTDRLNCGKCGKKCKYSELCCKGQCVNPRSNIKHCGSCGNKCKKGSLCVYGMCSYA
;
A
#
# COMPACT_ATOMS: atom_id res chain seq x y z
N MET A 1 -18.32 15.37 -51.41
CA MET A 1 -18.59 13.97 -50.97
C MET A 1 -17.58 12.93 -51.48
N LYS A 2 -16.88 13.14 -52.60
CA LYS A 2 -15.85 12.20 -53.10
C LYS A 2 -14.56 12.23 -52.26
N SER A 3 -14.11 13.41 -51.82
CA SER A 3 -12.88 13.56 -51.03
C SER A 3 -12.96 13.00 -49.59
N ILE A 4 -14.16 12.88 -49.03
CA ILE A 4 -14.36 12.26 -47.71
C ILE A 4 -14.16 10.74 -47.80
N LYS A 5 -14.69 10.10 -48.86
CA LYS A 5 -14.57 8.66 -49.07
C LYS A 5 -13.11 8.25 -49.29
N THR A 6 -12.33 9.06 -50.00
CA THR A 6 -10.89 8.81 -50.21
C THR A 6 -10.09 8.93 -48.91
N CYS A 7 -10.39 9.90 -48.04
CA CYS A 7 -9.74 9.98 -46.73
C CYS A 7 -10.04 8.75 -45.85
N PHE A 8 -11.28 8.28 -45.81
CA PHE A 8 -11.63 7.09 -45.02
C PHE A 8 -10.87 5.83 -45.48
N VAL A 9 -10.73 5.64 -46.79
CA VAL A 9 -9.98 4.50 -47.34
C VAL A 9 -8.50 4.57 -46.98
N LEU A 10 -7.89 5.77 -47.04
CA LEU A 10 -6.49 5.96 -46.67
C LEU A 10 -6.23 5.71 -45.18
N VAL A 11 -7.14 6.15 -44.29
CA VAL A 11 -7.02 5.92 -42.84
C VAL A 11 -7.11 4.43 -42.50
N ILE A 12 -7.99 3.69 -43.17
CA ILE A 12 -8.13 2.23 -42.98
C ILE A 12 -6.87 1.49 -43.47
N LEU A 13 -6.31 1.88 -44.61
CA LEU A 13 -5.06 1.31 -45.14
C LEU A 13 -3.88 1.50 -44.19
N MET A 14 -3.75 2.68 -43.59
CA MET A 14 -2.68 2.97 -42.62
C MET A 14 -2.87 2.21 -41.30
N ALA A 15 -4.10 1.97 -40.87
CA ALA A 15 -4.39 1.18 -39.66
C ALA A 15 -4.07 -0.32 -39.84
N LEU A 16 -4.24 -0.86 -41.05
CA LEU A 16 -3.92 -2.26 -41.34
C LEU A 16 -2.41 -2.53 -41.43
N ALA A 17 -1.62 -1.52 -41.82
CA ALA A 17 -0.16 -1.62 -41.89
C ALA A 17 0.54 -1.60 -40.50
N ALA A 18 -0.17 -1.26 -39.42
CA ALA A 18 0.40 -1.14 -38.07
C ALA A 18 0.37 -2.44 -37.24
N ILE A 19 -0.12 -3.56 -37.79
CA ILE A 19 -0.36 -4.81 -37.02
C ILE A 19 0.82 -5.80 -37.10
N SER A 20 1.90 -5.52 -37.83
CA SER A 20 2.97 -6.51 -38.09
C SER A 20 4.25 -6.41 -37.25
N LEU A 21 4.30 -5.68 -36.12
CA LEU A 21 5.46 -5.72 -35.20
C LEU A 21 5.08 -6.05 -33.75
N SER A 22 5.04 -7.33 -33.42
CA SER A 22 5.37 -7.83 -32.07
C SER A 22 5.65 -9.34 -32.08
N ALA A 23 6.90 -9.70 -32.32
CA ALA A 23 7.42 -11.03 -31.99
C ALA A 23 8.80 -10.90 -31.36
N ILE A 24 8.87 -10.92 -30.02
CA ILE A 24 10.08 -11.23 -29.26
C ILE A 24 9.66 -12.23 -28.16
N PRO A 25 10.24 -13.44 -28.12
CA PRO A 25 9.95 -14.43 -27.10
C PRO A 25 10.79 -14.18 -25.84
N SER A 26 10.17 -14.47 -24.70
CA SER A 26 10.72 -14.64 -23.36
C SER A 26 11.84 -15.68 -23.30
N ARG A 27 12.91 -15.39 -22.55
CA ARG A 27 13.85 -16.39 -22.04
C ARG A 27 13.93 -16.31 -20.51
N ASP A 28 14.00 -17.51 -19.96
CA ASP A 28 13.75 -17.94 -18.59
C ASP A 28 14.73 -17.40 -17.55
N GLU A 29 14.24 -17.30 -16.31
CA GLU A 29 15.06 -17.18 -15.12
C GLU A 29 15.73 -18.51 -14.79
N LEU A 30 17.01 -18.45 -14.41
CA LEU A 30 17.68 -19.50 -13.65
C LEU A 30 18.23 -18.85 -12.38
N SER A 31 17.48 -18.95 -11.29
CA SER A 31 17.91 -18.65 -9.93
C SER A 31 18.42 -19.94 -9.29
N LEU A 32 19.71 -20.00 -9.00
CA LEU A 32 20.27 -20.91 -8.00
C LEU A 32 21.12 -20.03 -7.07
N GLU A 33 20.51 -19.57 -5.98
CA GLU A 33 21.24 -18.97 -4.87
C GLU A 33 21.52 -20.08 -3.83
N GLU A 34 22.76 -20.07 -3.36
CA GLU A 34 23.34 -21.03 -2.43
C GLU A 34 22.78 -20.83 -1.01
N ASP A 35 22.10 -21.84 -0.48
CA ASP A 35 21.69 -21.88 0.92
C ASP A 35 22.91 -22.28 1.77
N ASN A 36 23.66 -21.29 2.28
CA ASN A 36 24.74 -21.52 3.25
C ASN A 36 24.17 -21.60 4.68
N GLU A 37 24.39 -22.75 5.29
CA GLU A 37 24.08 -23.08 6.66
C GLU A 37 25.07 -22.41 7.62
N THR A 38 24.60 -21.74 8.66
CA THR A 38 25.40 -21.59 9.88
C THR A 38 24.53 -21.45 11.12
N THR A 39 24.74 -22.40 12.02
CA THR A 39 24.18 -22.52 13.38
C THR A 39 25.20 -21.98 14.40
N TYR A 40 24.73 -21.71 15.64
CA TYR A 40 25.39 -21.28 16.89
C TYR A 40 25.38 -19.76 17.16
N ASN A 41 24.46 -19.26 18.03
CA ASN A 41 24.50 -19.13 19.51
C ASN A 41 25.41 -17.95 19.92
N ASP A 42 25.15 -17.04 20.86
CA ASP A 42 24.44 -17.07 22.14
C ASP A 42 24.36 -15.63 22.72
N GLU A 43 23.46 -15.41 23.68
CA GLU A 43 23.46 -14.42 24.77
C GLU A 43 23.77 -12.91 24.50
N THR A 44 22.80 -12.04 24.82
CA THR A 44 22.77 -11.29 26.10
C THR A 44 21.70 -10.18 26.06
N SER A 45 20.97 -10.13 27.16
CA SER A 45 19.97 -9.17 27.61
C SER A 45 20.18 -7.69 27.24
N ASN A 46 19.08 -7.02 26.93
CA ASN A 46 18.66 -5.83 27.68
C ASN A 46 17.17 -5.53 27.41
N ASP A 47 16.35 -5.93 28.39
CA ASP A 47 15.00 -5.45 28.61
C ASP A 47 15.00 -3.93 28.82
N LEU A 48 14.08 -3.23 28.17
CA LEU A 48 13.62 -1.95 28.69
C LEU A 48 12.14 -1.74 28.35
N SER A 49 11.31 -2.19 29.29
CA SER A 49 9.92 -1.76 29.42
C SER A 49 9.85 -0.64 30.47
N PRO A 50 9.15 0.48 30.22
CA PRO A 50 8.66 1.31 31.31
C PRO A 50 7.22 0.93 31.63
N ALA A 51 7.05 0.28 32.76
CA ALA A 51 5.84 0.37 33.57
C ALA A 51 5.87 1.72 34.30
N GLU A 52 4.76 2.47 34.27
CA GLU A 52 4.56 3.62 35.15
C GLU A 52 3.33 3.35 36.00
N THR A 53 3.62 2.92 37.22
CA THR A 53 2.74 2.88 38.38
C THR A 53 2.61 4.31 38.91
N GLY A 54 1.39 4.76 39.19
CA GLY A 54 1.18 5.96 39.98
C GLY A 54 1.39 5.67 41.46
N GLN A 55 2.19 6.49 42.15
CA GLN A 55 1.87 7.19 43.41
C GLN A 55 3.14 7.76 44.08
N GLU A 56 3.04 9.05 44.38
CA GLU A 56 3.84 9.99 45.20
C GLU A 56 5.20 9.58 45.82
N PRO A 57 6.24 10.44 45.67
CA PRO A 57 7.35 10.47 46.61
C PRO A 57 7.05 11.37 47.82
N THR A 58 7.16 10.76 48.98
CA THR A 58 7.20 11.39 50.30
C THR A 58 8.30 12.46 50.39
N SER A 59 7.92 13.56 51.04
CA SER A 59 8.75 14.67 51.47
C SER A 59 10.06 14.24 52.13
N LEU A 60 11.19 14.61 51.51
CA LEU A 60 12.44 14.83 52.24
C LEU A 60 13.15 16.07 51.70
N ARG A 61 13.38 16.98 52.65
CA ARG A 61 13.96 18.30 52.53
C ARG A 61 15.38 18.19 51.97
N GLY A 62 15.56 18.55 50.71
CA GLY A 62 16.87 18.67 50.08
C GLY A 62 16.78 19.62 48.90
N SER A 63 17.24 20.87 49.10
CA SER A 63 17.40 21.85 48.03
C SER A 63 18.48 21.37 47.06
N ILE A 64 18.09 20.56 46.08
CA ILE A 64 18.89 20.36 44.89
C ILE A 64 18.15 21.07 43.77
N ARG A 65 18.74 22.17 43.31
CA ARG A 65 18.34 22.81 42.05
C ARG A 65 18.71 21.87 40.90
N PHE A 66 18.06 20.70 40.83
CA PHE A 66 18.03 19.91 39.62
C PHE A 66 17.18 20.71 38.65
N LEU A 67 17.87 21.40 37.73
CA LEU A 67 17.26 21.80 36.47
C LEU A 67 16.84 20.49 35.79
N SER A 68 15.63 20.01 36.12
CA SER A 68 14.94 18.97 35.35
C SER A 68 14.75 19.58 33.98
N GLN A 69 15.72 19.34 33.10
CA GLN A 69 15.57 19.61 31.69
C GLN A 69 14.46 18.69 31.22
N ILE A 70 13.23 19.17 31.33
CA ILE A 70 12.07 18.65 30.64
C ILE A 70 12.42 18.79 29.17
N LYS A 71 13.12 17.80 28.61
CA LYS A 71 13.34 17.72 27.18
C LYS A 71 11.94 17.67 26.58
N PRO A 72 11.54 18.64 25.76
CA PRO A 72 10.21 18.64 25.20
C PRO A 72 10.03 17.31 24.46
N ARG A 73 8.98 16.57 24.82
CA ARG A 73 8.61 15.34 24.09
C ARG A 73 8.29 15.76 22.67
N VAL A 74 9.24 15.57 21.77
CA VAL A 74 9.04 15.87 20.35
C VAL A 74 8.02 14.84 19.85
N PRO A 75 6.89 15.28 19.27
CA PRO A 75 5.92 14.34 18.73
C PRO A 75 6.60 13.52 17.62
N MET A 76 6.58 12.19 17.76
CA MET A 76 7.17 11.25 16.80
C MET A 76 6.24 11.07 15.60
N THR A 77 6.13 12.10 14.78
CA THR A 77 5.29 12.10 13.58
C THR A 77 6.07 11.70 12.34
N CYS A 78 5.39 11.07 11.38
CA CYS A 78 6.06 10.50 10.21
C CYS A 78 6.64 11.53 9.24
N ASP A 79 6.20 12.79 9.29
CA ASP A 79 6.74 13.89 8.50
C ASP A 79 8.16 14.26 8.93
N LYS A 80 8.51 14.01 10.20
CA LYS A 80 9.85 14.21 10.75
C LYS A 80 10.63 12.90 10.90
N TYR A 81 9.92 11.80 11.14
CA TYR A 81 10.51 10.47 11.37
C TYR A 81 9.84 9.41 10.48
N PRO A 82 10.17 9.32 9.18
CA PRO A 82 9.48 8.42 8.23
C PRO A 82 9.51 6.94 8.63
N ARG A 83 10.58 6.50 9.33
CA ARG A 83 10.72 5.10 9.77
C ARG A 83 9.61 4.62 10.70
N VAL A 84 8.88 5.53 11.37
CA VAL A 84 7.76 5.15 12.24
C VAL A 84 6.65 4.42 11.47
N CYS A 85 6.51 4.66 10.16
CA CYS A 85 5.54 3.98 9.30
C CYS A 85 5.99 2.58 8.86
N HIS A 86 7.26 2.21 9.08
CA HIS A 86 7.75 0.85 8.83
C HIS A 86 7.85 0.02 10.11
N ALA A 87 7.53 0.62 11.26
CA ALA A 87 7.46 -0.10 12.52
C ALA A 87 6.34 -1.15 12.49
N LYS A 88 6.57 -2.27 13.18
CA LYS A 88 5.56 -3.33 13.35
C LYS A 88 4.31 -2.76 14.00
N GLY A 89 3.14 -3.06 13.45
CA GLY A 89 1.84 -2.55 13.94
C GLY A 89 1.46 -1.16 13.43
N SER A 90 2.29 -0.52 12.60
CA SER A 90 1.88 0.68 11.88
C SER A 90 0.75 0.37 10.88
N THR A 91 -0.06 1.39 10.60
CA THR A 91 -1.21 1.32 9.68
C THR A 91 -0.81 1.30 8.20
N GLY A 92 0.48 1.46 7.90
CA GLY A 92 1.04 1.37 6.56
C GLY A 92 2.30 2.20 6.39
N PRO A 93 3.04 2.00 5.29
CA PRO A 93 4.36 2.59 5.07
C PRO A 93 4.32 4.07 4.66
N ASP A 94 3.18 4.58 4.21
CA ASP A 94 3.09 5.90 3.59
C ASP A 94 2.75 6.98 4.61
N CYS A 95 3.53 8.06 4.64
CA CYS A 95 3.23 9.21 5.50
C CYS A 95 2.28 10.20 4.81
N CYS A 96 1.04 10.28 5.30
CA CYS A 96 0.05 11.26 4.85
C CYS A 96 -0.37 12.16 6.01
N LYS A 97 -0.04 13.46 5.94
CA LYS A 97 -0.41 14.48 6.94
C LYS A 97 -0.08 14.04 8.38
N LYS A 98 1.18 13.65 8.62
CA LYS A 98 1.70 13.19 9.93
C LYS A 98 1.15 11.83 10.41
N LYS A 99 0.32 11.15 9.62
CA LYS A 99 -0.22 9.82 9.91
C LYS A 99 0.32 8.80 8.92
N CYS A 100 0.65 7.62 9.42
CA CYS A 100 0.97 6.48 8.58
C CYS A 100 -0.31 5.88 7.99
N VAL A 101 -0.31 5.57 6.70
CA VAL A 101 -1.42 4.92 5.99
C VAL A 101 -0.83 3.96 4.97
N ASN A 102 -1.67 3.08 4.43
CA ASN A 102 -1.28 2.22 3.31
C ASN A 102 -2.01 2.70 2.05
N VAL A 103 -1.30 3.36 1.13
CA VAL A 103 -1.95 3.88 -0.10
C VAL A 103 -2.46 2.76 -1.00
N MET A 104 -2.05 1.51 -0.78
CA MET A 104 -2.48 0.37 -1.59
C MET A 104 -3.85 -0.18 -1.18
N THR A 105 -4.30 0.08 0.05
CA THR A 105 -5.51 -0.51 0.63
C THR A 105 -6.42 0.51 1.33
N ASP A 106 -5.89 1.67 1.73
CA ASP A 106 -6.67 2.73 2.38
C ASP A 106 -7.57 3.46 1.36
N ARG A 107 -8.88 3.31 1.53
CA ARG A 107 -9.91 3.95 0.72
C ARG A 107 -9.83 5.48 0.71
N LEU A 108 -9.29 6.10 1.76
CA LEU A 108 -9.16 7.55 1.88
C LEU A 108 -7.86 8.11 1.27
N ASN A 109 -6.89 7.24 0.99
CA ASN A 109 -5.56 7.60 0.51
C ASN A 109 -5.12 6.70 -0.68
N CYS A 110 -6.05 6.31 -1.55
CA CYS A 110 -5.85 5.25 -2.51
C CYS A 110 -4.93 5.64 -3.68
N GLY A 111 -3.75 5.05 -3.73
CA GLY A 111 -2.69 5.32 -4.70
C GLY A 111 -1.94 6.64 -4.49
N LYS A 112 -2.46 7.52 -3.62
CA LYS A 112 -1.78 8.74 -3.14
C LYS A 112 -2.54 9.33 -1.96
N CYS A 113 -1.83 10.08 -1.11
CA CYS A 113 -2.44 10.80 0.02
C CYS A 113 -3.64 11.66 -0.40
N GLY A 114 -4.74 11.53 0.33
CA GLY A 114 -5.97 12.29 0.14
C GLY A 114 -6.81 11.90 -1.08
N LYS A 115 -6.38 10.93 -1.92
CA LYS A 115 -7.22 10.40 -3.00
C LYS A 115 -8.25 9.44 -2.43
N LYS A 116 -9.45 9.96 -2.20
CA LYS A 116 -10.59 9.18 -1.69
C LYS A 116 -11.29 8.46 -2.84
N CYS A 117 -11.56 7.17 -2.67
CA CYS A 117 -12.43 6.44 -3.59
C CYS A 117 -13.91 6.82 -3.38
N LYS A 118 -14.76 6.59 -4.39
CA LYS A 118 -16.21 6.86 -4.30
C LYS A 118 -16.90 5.94 -3.28
N TYR A 119 -18.11 6.29 -2.84
CA TYR A 119 -18.83 5.62 -1.72
C TYR A 119 -18.90 4.09 -1.84
N SER A 120 -18.96 3.56 -3.06
CA SER A 120 -19.05 2.12 -3.33
C SER A 120 -17.75 1.49 -3.85
N GLU A 121 -16.63 2.20 -3.84
CA GLU A 121 -15.35 1.70 -4.36
C GLU A 121 -14.40 1.29 -3.23
N LEU A 122 -13.62 0.24 -3.50
CA LEU A 122 -12.52 -0.22 -2.65
C LEU A 122 -11.20 0.27 -3.22
N CYS A 123 -10.20 0.44 -2.35
CA CYS A 123 -8.82 0.61 -2.80
C CYS A 123 -8.16 -0.76 -2.95
N CYS A 124 -7.94 -1.17 -4.20
CA CYS A 124 -7.26 -2.42 -4.51
C CYS A 124 -5.96 -2.10 -5.24
N LYS A 125 -4.82 -2.37 -4.59
CA LYS A 125 -3.48 -2.13 -5.15
C LYS A 125 -3.31 -0.68 -5.63
N GLY A 126 -3.80 0.28 -4.84
CA GLY A 126 -3.70 1.72 -5.13
C GLY A 126 -4.69 2.24 -6.18
N GLN A 127 -5.63 1.40 -6.63
CA GLN A 127 -6.68 1.77 -7.58
C GLN A 127 -8.06 1.68 -6.94
N CYS A 128 -8.88 2.70 -7.17
CA CYS A 128 -10.28 2.67 -6.78
C CYS A 128 -11.05 1.80 -7.77
N VAL A 129 -11.67 0.74 -7.26
CA VAL A 129 -12.42 -0.22 -8.08
C VAL A 129 -13.77 -0.49 -7.45
N ASN A 130 -14.79 -0.67 -8.28
CA ASN A 130 -16.13 -1.01 -7.81
C ASN A 130 -16.27 -2.53 -7.67
N PRO A 131 -16.33 -3.09 -6.45
CA PRO A 131 -16.42 -4.53 -6.27
C PRO A 131 -17.77 -5.09 -6.70
N ARG A 132 -18.78 -4.24 -6.97
CA ARG A 132 -20.13 -4.68 -7.33
C ARG A 132 -20.23 -5.16 -8.79
N SER A 133 -19.34 -4.68 -9.64
CA SER A 133 -19.37 -4.92 -11.09
C SER A 133 -18.00 -5.27 -11.69
N ASN A 134 -16.90 -5.03 -10.98
CA ASN A 134 -15.57 -5.33 -11.50
C ASN A 134 -15.30 -6.84 -11.44
N ILE A 135 -15.22 -7.47 -12.60
CA ILE A 135 -14.96 -8.92 -12.74
C ILE A 135 -13.65 -9.40 -12.09
N LYS A 136 -12.64 -8.53 -11.94
CA LYS A 136 -11.34 -8.86 -11.34
C LYS A 136 -11.32 -8.64 -9.82
N HIS A 137 -12.32 -7.96 -9.26
CA HIS A 137 -12.39 -7.54 -7.86
C HIS A 137 -13.80 -7.69 -7.31
N CYS A 138 -14.50 -8.76 -7.70
CA CYS A 138 -15.92 -8.93 -7.40
C CYS A 138 -16.14 -9.23 -5.92
N GLY A 139 -16.88 -8.39 -5.21
CA GLY A 139 -17.11 -8.50 -3.76
C GLY A 139 -15.90 -8.09 -2.90
N SER A 140 -14.67 -8.40 -3.32
CA SER A 140 -13.44 -8.05 -2.61
C SER A 140 -12.25 -7.85 -3.55
N CYS A 141 -11.19 -7.20 -3.05
CA CYS A 141 -9.97 -6.99 -3.83
C CYS A 141 -9.36 -8.32 -4.26
N GLY A 142 -9.03 -8.42 -5.55
CA GLY A 142 -8.40 -9.60 -6.16
C GLY A 142 -9.34 -10.79 -6.42
N ASN A 143 -10.61 -10.73 -6.01
CA ASN A 143 -11.56 -11.82 -6.27
C ASN A 143 -12.04 -11.78 -7.73
N LYS A 144 -11.36 -12.55 -8.59
CA LYS A 144 -11.67 -12.63 -10.02
C LYS A 144 -12.70 -13.71 -10.30
N CYS A 145 -13.79 -13.37 -10.99
CA CYS A 145 -14.76 -14.36 -11.45
C CYS A 145 -14.19 -15.29 -12.53
N LYS A 146 -14.72 -16.52 -12.60
CA LYS A 146 -14.37 -17.50 -13.63
C LYS A 146 -14.67 -16.95 -15.03
N LYS A 147 -13.95 -17.44 -16.05
CA LYS A 147 -14.19 -17.03 -17.44
C LYS A 147 -15.64 -17.36 -17.83
N GLY A 148 -16.35 -16.38 -18.39
CA GLY A 148 -17.76 -16.49 -18.74
C GLY A 148 -18.73 -16.08 -17.62
N SER A 149 -18.28 -15.94 -16.37
CA SER A 149 -19.11 -15.44 -15.27
C SER A 149 -19.13 -13.91 -15.24
N LEU A 150 -20.27 -13.33 -14.90
CA LEU A 150 -20.42 -11.90 -14.62
C LEU A 150 -20.25 -11.62 -13.13
N CYS A 151 -19.78 -10.41 -12.82
CA CYS A 151 -19.86 -9.84 -11.48
C CYS A 151 -21.10 -8.97 -11.39
N VAL A 152 -22.09 -9.44 -10.62
CA VAL A 152 -23.35 -8.71 -10.44
C VAL A 152 -23.61 -8.63 -8.95
N TYR A 153 -23.89 -7.42 -8.46
CA TYR A 153 -24.12 -7.15 -7.04
C TYR A 153 -22.98 -7.59 -6.10
N GLY A 154 -21.75 -7.74 -6.62
CA GLY A 154 -20.60 -8.20 -5.85
C GLY A 154 -20.47 -9.73 -5.74
N MET A 155 -21.24 -10.48 -6.53
CA MET A 155 -21.21 -11.93 -6.59
C MET A 155 -20.87 -12.42 -8.00
N CYS A 156 -20.02 -13.44 -8.07
CA CYS A 156 -19.71 -14.12 -9.32
C CYS A 156 -20.83 -15.13 -9.62
N SER A 157 -21.37 -15.10 -10.85
CA SER A 157 -22.47 -15.98 -11.26
C SER A 157 -23.74 -15.80 -10.42
N TYR A 158 -24.21 -14.55 -10.26
CA TYR A 158 -25.52 -14.27 -9.71
C TYR A 158 -26.60 -14.86 -10.63
N ALA A 159 -27.26 -15.92 -10.17
CA ALA A 159 -28.37 -16.62 -10.81
C ALA A 159 -29.53 -16.70 -9.82
#